data_AF-A0A0N1H9J4-F1
#
_entry.id   AF-A0A0N1H9J4-F1
#
_cell.length_a   1.000
_cell.length_b   1.000
_cell.length_c   1.000
_cell.angle_alpha   90.00
_cell.angle_beta   90.00
_cell.angle_gamma   90.00
#
_symmetry.space_group_name_H-M   'P 1'
#
loop_
_entity.id
_entity.type
_entity.pdbx_description
1 polymer ?
#
loop_
_entity_poly.entity_id
_entity_poly.type
_entity_poly.pdbx_seq_one_letter_code
_entity_poly.pdbx_strand_id
1 'polypeptide(L)'
;MHITTLALLFTTTLAAPLIEPQHRSITSRHIARSPVVLDIANTSSLPGVRTSPAGRAGAFEVEFQSAQAGQVLTQENTSPAAPPAGFAAVESSSFIVQFATSGTPTLQKIDYIFDVTDSAVAALDLATTKIGKLSADGCSFAIEEGLEFEFEAEENEITLTVDDLNGEWAAEGAAAGEAEAAKVVAAKGAGAAGKTAME
;
A
#
# COMPACT_ATOMS: atom_id res chain seq x y z
N MET A 1 -76.08 28.14 7.51
CA MET A 1 -74.88 27.31 7.72
C MET A 1 -74.12 27.28 6.42
N HIS A 2 -72.91 27.84 6.36
CA HIS A 2 -71.76 27.39 5.56
C HIS A 2 -70.56 28.22 6.02
N ILE A 3 -69.51 27.51 6.41
CA ILE A 3 -68.36 27.99 7.18
C ILE A 3 -67.22 28.34 6.22
N THR A 4 -66.56 29.45 6.53
CA THR A 4 -65.28 30.00 6.05
C THR A 4 -64.16 28.97 5.88
N THR A 5 -63.22 29.18 4.96
CA THR A 5 -61.78 28.93 5.24
C THR A 5 -60.89 29.83 4.37
N LEU A 6 -60.13 30.68 5.07
CA LEU A 6 -59.07 31.55 4.59
C LEU A 6 -57.74 30.79 4.76
N ALA A 7 -56.97 30.59 3.69
CA ALA A 7 -55.67 29.92 3.76
C ALA A 7 -54.56 30.95 4.04
N LEU A 8 -53.89 30.81 5.19
CA LEU A 8 -52.67 31.52 5.55
C LEU A 8 -51.47 30.76 4.95
N LEU A 9 -50.65 31.41 4.11
CA LEU A 9 -49.34 30.89 3.71
C LEU A 9 -48.29 31.25 4.77
N PHE A 10 -47.61 30.23 5.31
CA PHE A 10 -46.35 30.38 6.06
C PHE A 10 -45.20 29.99 5.13
N THR A 11 -44.29 30.92 4.85
CA THR A 11 -42.98 30.65 4.25
C THR A 11 -41.94 30.58 5.36
N THR A 12 -41.42 29.38 5.64
CA THR A 12 -40.29 29.16 6.56
C THR A 12 -39.02 29.03 5.74
N THR A 13 -38.12 30.02 5.84
CA THR A 13 -36.75 29.94 5.34
C THR A 13 -35.95 29.04 6.28
N LEU A 14 -35.46 27.91 5.77
CA LEU A 14 -34.55 27.01 6.50
C LEU A 14 -33.11 27.48 6.28
N ALA A 15 -32.47 27.99 7.33
CA ALA A 15 -31.03 28.27 7.32
C ALA A 15 -30.26 26.94 7.36
N ALA A 16 -29.31 26.75 6.44
CA ALA A 16 -28.43 25.59 6.43
C ALA A 16 -27.38 25.73 7.57
N PRO A 17 -27.09 24.65 8.33
CA PRO A 17 -26.07 24.71 9.37
C PRO A 17 -24.67 24.71 8.75
N LEU A 18 -23.80 25.57 9.31
CA LEU A 18 -22.36 25.62 9.05
C LEU A 18 -21.73 24.29 9.49
N ILE A 19 -21.25 23.49 8.55
CA ILE A 19 -20.56 22.23 8.84
C ILE A 19 -19.12 22.56 9.21
N GLU A 20 -18.81 22.41 10.49
CA GLU A 20 -17.46 22.50 11.06
C GLU A 20 -16.66 21.25 10.66
N PRO A 21 -15.40 21.35 10.16
CA PRO A 21 -14.61 20.20 9.77
C PRO A 21 -14.23 19.37 11.00
N GLN A 22 -14.96 18.27 11.21
CA GLN A 22 -14.66 17.30 12.26
C GLN A 22 -13.44 16.47 11.82
N HIS A 23 -12.29 16.70 12.46
CA HIS A 23 -11.14 15.79 12.43
C HIS A 23 -11.56 14.44 13.03
N ARG A 24 -12.06 13.52 12.20
CA ARG A 24 -12.35 12.14 12.61
C ARG A 24 -11.10 11.31 12.35
N SER A 25 -10.41 10.93 13.42
CA SER A 25 -9.44 9.83 13.37
C SER A 25 -10.23 8.54 13.15
N ILE A 26 -10.07 7.92 11.98
CA ILE A 26 -10.73 6.66 11.64
C ILE A 26 -9.85 5.52 12.14
N THR A 27 -10.07 5.08 13.37
CA THR A 27 -9.50 3.82 13.86
C THR A 27 -10.28 2.66 13.25
N SER A 28 -9.71 2.00 12.24
CA SER A 28 -10.27 0.78 11.67
C SER A 28 -10.18 -0.35 12.70
N ARG A 29 -11.33 -0.83 13.19
CA ARG A 29 -11.39 -1.94 14.15
C ARG A 29 -11.47 -3.26 13.39
N HIS A 30 -10.35 -3.99 13.42
CA HIS A 30 -10.14 -5.29 12.79
C HIS A 30 -11.16 -6.36 13.23
N ILE A 31 -11.96 -6.87 12.29
CA ILE A 31 -12.60 -8.20 12.34
C ILE A 31 -12.49 -8.81 10.94
N ALA A 32 -11.94 -10.01 10.88
CA ALA A 32 -11.49 -10.77 9.72
C ALA A 32 -12.38 -10.77 8.44
N ARG A 33 -11.70 -10.84 7.27
CA ARG A 33 -12.15 -11.36 5.95
C ARG A 33 -13.14 -10.54 5.12
N SER A 34 -13.39 -9.28 5.46
CA SER A 34 -14.17 -8.39 4.59
C SER A 34 -13.25 -7.38 3.91
N PRO A 35 -13.54 -6.97 2.66
CA PRO A 35 -12.83 -5.87 2.01
C PRO A 35 -12.78 -4.65 2.94
N VAL A 36 -11.58 -4.08 3.12
CA VAL A 36 -11.40 -2.87 3.94
C VAL A 36 -11.73 -1.68 3.06
N VAL A 37 -12.90 -1.08 3.28
CA VAL A 37 -13.27 0.19 2.64
C VAL A 37 -12.86 1.31 3.58
N LEU A 38 -11.92 2.16 3.15
CA LEU A 38 -11.65 3.42 3.82
C LEU A 38 -12.21 4.58 2.97
N ASP A 39 -13.26 5.22 3.49
CA ASP A 39 -13.83 6.44 2.93
C ASP A 39 -13.22 7.65 3.63
N ILE A 40 -12.40 8.43 2.91
CA ILE A 40 -11.74 9.63 3.44
C ILE A 40 -12.46 10.85 2.86
N ALA A 41 -13.63 11.13 3.41
CA ALA A 41 -14.33 12.37 3.13
C ALA A 41 -13.61 13.55 3.83
N ASN A 42 -12.94 14.39 3.02
CA ASN A 42 -12.48 15.74 3.37
C ASN A 42 -11.56 15.84 4.60
N THR A 43 -10.37 15.22 4.54
CA THR A 43 -9.29 15.48 5.48
C THR A 43 -8.07 16.03 4.76
N SER A 44 -8.04 17.33 4.54
CA SER A 44 -6.94 18.08 3.93
C SER A 44 -5.64 18.10 4.75
N SER A 45 -5.46 17.16 5.69
CA SER A 45 -4.31 17.15 6.63
C SER A 45 -4.08 15.83 7.39
N LEU A 46 -4.66 14.69 6.98
CA LEU A 46 -4.22 13.42 7.59
C LEU A 46 -2.91 12.97 6.92
N PRO A 47 -1.82 12.75 7.67
CA PRO A 47 -0.65 12.05 7.17
C PRO A 47 -1.07 10.61 6.86
N GLY A 48 -0.68 10.10 5.70
CA GLY A 48 -0.80 8.69 5.28
C GLY A 48 -2.02 7.92 5.77
N VAL A 49 -3.01 7.71 4.91
CA VAL A 49 -3.94 6.61 5.15
C VAL A 49 -3.18 5.31 5.00
N ARG A 50 -3.26 4.41 5.99
CA ARG A 50 -2.69 3.05 5.97
C ARG A 50 -3.81 2.03 6.10
N THR A 51 -3.82 1.01 5.23
CA THR A 51 -4.73 -0.14 5.34
C THR A 51 -3.91 -1.41 5.42
N SER A 52 -3.88 -2.07 6.58
CA SER A 52 -3.03 -3.24 6.82
C SER A 52 -3.86 -4.53 6.97
N PRO A 53 -4.25 -5.22 5.89
CA PRO A 53 -4.68 -6.60 6.03
C PRO A 53 -3.52 -7.39 6.68
N ALA A 54 -3.77 -8.02 7.82
CA ALA A 54 -2.75 -8.78 8.53
C ALA A 54 -2.32 -10.00 7.70
N GLY A 55 -1.15 -9.92 7.07
CA GLY A 55 -0.42 -11.06 6.52
C GLY A 55 0.32 -11.77 7.64
N ARG A 56 0.73 -13.02 7.42
CA ARG A 56 1.60 -13.72 8.38
C ARG A 56 3.01 -13.14 8.43
N ALA A 57 3.47 -12.59 7.31
CA ALA A 57 4.84 -12.12 7.14
C ALA A 57 4.99 -10.61 7.37
N GLY A 58 3.90 -9.88 7.63
CA GLY A 58 3.93 -8.44 7.73
C GLY A 58 2.59 -7.74 7.52
N ALA A 59 2.69 -6.45 7.23
CA ALA A 59 1.59 -5.54 6.97
C ALA A 59 1.78 -4.90 5.60
N PHE A 60 0.85 -5.17 4.68
CA PHE A 60 0.73 -4.46 3.40
C PHE A 60 0.05 -3.13 3.63
N GLU A 61 0.55 -2.02 3.09
CA GLU A 61 -0.08 -0.71 3.24
C GLU A 61 -0.18 0.04 1.92
N VAL A 62 -1.21 0.89 1.82
CA VAL A 62 -1.48 1.73 0.66
C VAL A 62 -1.54 3.16 1.15
N GLU A 63 -0.56 3.97 0.77
CA GLU A 63 -0.50 5.39 1.10
C GLU A 63 -0.81 6.25 -0.14
N PHE A 64 -1.57 7.32 0.05
CA PHE A 64 -1.74 8.35 -0.96
C PHE A 64 -1.89 9.73 -0.33
N GLN A 65 -1.50 10.76 -1.07
CA GLN A 65 -1.74 12.16 -0.74
C GLN A 65 -2.57 12.80 -1.85
N SER A 66 -3.68 13.46 -1.47
CA SER A 66 -4.53 14.20 -2.41
C SER A 66 -5.16 15.40 -1.72
N ALA A 67 -5.39 16.49 -2.47
CA ALA A 67 -6.13 17.65 -1.98
C ALA A 67 -7.65 17.41 -1.99
N GLN A 68 -8.09 16.33 -2.65
CA GLN A 68 -9.49 15.95 -2.81
C GLN A 68 -9.79 14.64 -2.10
N ALA A 69 -11.07 14.35 -1.89
CA ALA A 69 -11.50 13.08 -1.32
C ALA A 69 -11.03 11.89 -2.17
N GLY A 70 -10.63 10.83 -1.47
CA GLY A 70 -10.20 9.56 -2.04
C GLY A 70 -10.80 8.40 -1.26
N GLN A 71 -10.93 7.27 -1.94
CA GLN A 71 -11.37 6.00 -1.40
C GLN A 71 -10.37 4.93 -1.83
N VAL A 72 -9.92 4.14 -0.87
CA VAL A 72 -9.12 2.95 -1.10
C VAL A 72 -9.94 1.75 -0.63
N LEU A 73 -9.98 0.74 -1.47
CA LEU A 73 -10.46 -0.59 -1.14
C LEU A 73 -9.32 -1.57 -1.30
N THR A 74 -9.03 -2.32 -0.23
CA THR A 74 -8.02 -3.37 -0.25
C THR A 74 -8.68 -4.72 0.02
N GLN A 75 -8.33 -5.72 -0.79
CA GLN A 75 -8.79 -7.09 -0.66
C GLN A 75 -7.60 -8.06 -0.76
N GLU A 76 -7.49 -8.97 0.20
CA GLU A 76 -6.52 -10.06 0.15
C GLU A 76 -6.93 -11.13 -0.86
N ASN A 77 -5.97 -11.62 -1.65
CA ASN A 77 -6.07 -12.82 -2.47
C ASN A 77 -5.15 -13.90 -1.88
N THR A 78 -5.73 -14.95 -1.30
CA THR A 78 -4.98 -16.07 -0.68
C THR A 78 -4.56 -17.15 -1.67
N SER A 79 -4.71 -16.90 -2.96
CA SER A 79 -4.26 -17.77 -4.05
C SER A 79 -3.64 -16.91 -5.16
N PRO A 80 -2.53 -16.19 -4.86
CA PRO A 80 -1.87 -15.31 -5.82
C PRO A 80 -1.31 -16.09 -7.01
N ALA A 81 -1.01 -15.36 -8.09
CA ALA A 81 -0.18 -15.88 -9.18
C ALA A 81 1.21 -16.28 -8.66
N ALA A 82 1.94 -17.06 -9.46
CA ALA A 82 3.31 -17.44 -9.09
C ALA A 82 4.23 -16.21 -9.07
N PRO A 83 5.24 -16.19 -8.17
CA PRO A 83 6.23 -15.13 -8.15
C PRO A 83 7.05 -15.13 -9.46
N PRO A 84 7.62 -13.97 -9.84
CA PRO A 84 8.45 -13.87 -11.03
C PRO A 84 9.70 -14.75 -10.90
N ALA A 85 10.30 -15.12 -12.04
CA ALA A 85 11.54 -15.90 -12.05
C ALA A 85 12.65 -15.17 -11.28
N GLY A 86 13.35 -15.91 -10.41
CA GLY A 86 14.38 -15.37 -9.53
C GLY A 86 13.88 -14.86 -8.18
N PHE A 87 12.56 -14.79 -8.00
CA PHE A 87 11.92 -14.38 -6.76
C PHE A 87 11.14 -15.53 -6.10
N ALA A 88 10.86 -15.35 -4.82
CA ALA A 88 9.96 -16.15 -4.03
C ALA A 88 9.01 -15.22 -3.27
N ALA A 89 7.74 -15.61 -3.20
CA ALA A 89 6.75 -14.84 -2.47
C ALA A 89 7.15 -14.74 -0.99
N VAL A 90 7.13 -13.52 -0.44
CA VAL A 90 7.39 -13.29 1.00
C VAL A 90 6.26 -13.85 1.85
N GLU A 91 5.04 -13.85 1.33
CA GLU A 91 3.87 -14.46 1.97
C GLU A 91 3.00 -15.22 0.98
N SER A 92 2.02 -15.97 1.50
CA SER A 92 1.08 -16.76 0.68
C SER A 92 -0.06 -15.96 0.05
N SER A 93 -0.05 -14.65 0.21
CA SER A 93 -1.13 -13.74 -0.17
C SER A 93 -0.61 -12.60 -1.04
N SER A 94 -1.51 -12.05 -1.87
CA SER A 94 -1.34 -10.78 -2.56
C SER A 94 -2.50 -9.85 -2.20
N PHE A 95 -2.40 -8.58 -2.57
CA PHE A 95 -3.36 -7.55 -2.18
C PHE A 95 -3.87 -6.78 -3.38
N ILE A 96 -5.17 -6.88 -3.61
CA ILE A 96 -5.90 -6.17 -4.66
C ILE A 96 -6.29 -4.80 -4.10
N VAL A 97 -5.88 -3.75 -4.79
CA VAL A 97 -6.16 -2.36 -4.46
C VAL A 97 -7.06 -1.78 -5.55
N GLN A 98 -8.17 -1.18 -5.12
CA GLN A 98 -8.99 -0.30 -5.93
C GLN A 98 -8.93 1.09 -5.32
N PHE A 99 -8.46 2.05 -6.09
CA PHE A 99 -8.29 3.43 -5.67
C PHE A 99 -9.10 4.36 -6.57
N ALA A 100 -9.94 5.18 -5.94
CA ALA A 100 -10.72 6.20 -6.59
C ALA A 100 -10.54 7.53 -5.87
N THR A 101 -10.23 8.58 -6.61
CA THR A 101 -10.18 9.95 -6.08
C THR A 101 -10.86 10.91 -7.03
N SER A 102 -11.38 12.01 -6.47
CA SER A 102 -12.00 13.10 -7.24
C SER A 102 -10.98 14.14 -7.74
N GLY A 103 -9.70 13.95 -7.47
CA GLY A 103 -8.60 14.82 -7.90
C GLY A 103 -7.39 14.04 -8.39
N THR A 104 -6.28 14.73 -8.63
CA THR A 104 -5.01 14.09 -8.96
C THR A 104 -4.19 13.96 -7.68
N PRO A 105 -3.83 12.74 -7.25
CA PRO A 105 -2.99 12.55 -6.09
C PRO A 105 -1.59 13.11 -6.36
N THR A 106 -0.94 13.65 -5.33
CA THR A 106 0.45 14.14 -5.39
C THR A 106 1.47 13.10 -4.96
N LEU A 107 1.02 12.05 -4.26
CA LEU A 107 1.83 10.92 -3.84
C LEU A 107 0.95 9.67 -3.81
N GLN A 108 1.51 8.54 -4.21
CA GLN A 108 0.90 7.22 -4.15
C GLN A 108 2.01 6.21 -3.88
N LYS A 109 1.84 5.37 -2.86
CA LYS A 109 2.82 4.38 -2.42
C LYS A 109 2.16 3.06 -2.07
N ILE A 110 2.88 1.99 -2.35
CA ILE A 110 2.65 0.66 -1.80
C ILE A 110 3.79 0.39 -0.82
N ASP A 111 3.44 0.13 0.43
CA ASP A 111 4.41 -0.19 1.47
C ASP A 111 4.21 -1.62 1.97
N TYR A 112 5.30 -2.22 2.45
CA TYR A 112 5.25 -3.52 3.11
C TYR A 112 6.18 -3.53 4.32
N ILE A 113 5.58 -3.62 5.51
CA ILE A 113 6.29 -3.69 6.79
C ILE A 113 6.43 -5.16 7.17
N PHE A 114 7.66 -5.66 7.27
CA PHE A 114 7.95 -7.06 7.58
C PHE A 114 7.82 -7.36 9.08
N ASP A 115 7.12 -8.45 9.43
CA ASP A 115 7.19 -9.03 10.77
C ASP A 115 8.47 -9.86 10.90
N VAL A 116 9.56 -9.20 11.31
CA VAL A 116 10.87 -9.84 11.51
C VAL A 116 10.91 -10.81 12.70
N THR A 117 9.82 -10.94 13.46
CA THR A 117 9.70 -11.99 14.48
C THR A 117 9.27 -13.33 13.86
N ASP A 118 8.73 -13.33 12.64
CA ASP A 118 8.47 -14.54 11.87
C ASP A 118 9.79 -15.13 11.33
N SER A 119 10.01 -16.42 11.59
CA SER A 119 11.26 -17.09 11.22
C SER A 119 11.50 -17.21 9.71
N ALA A 120 10.45 -17.24 8.90
CA ALA A 120 10.58 -17.28 7.44
C ALA A 120 11.04 -15.91 6.93
N VAL A 121 10.48 -14.84 7.49
CA VAL A 121 10.86 -13.45 7.17
C VAL A 121 12.28 -13.14 7.65
N ALA A 122 12.64 -13.55 8.87
CA ALA A 122 13.97 -13.34 9.43
C ALA A 122 15.10 -14.04 8.63
N ALA A 123 14.76 -15.01 7.78
CA ALA A 123 15.71 -15.68 6.90
C ALA A 123 15.90 -14.97 5.54
N LEU A 124 15.07 -13.98 5.21
CA LEU A 124 15.14 -13.21 3.98
C LEU A 124 16.17 -12.09 4.07
N ASP A 125 16.76 -11.75 2.92
CA ASP A 125 17.50 -10.49 2.77
C ASP A 125 16.52 -9.41 2.34
N LEU A 126 15.96 -8.69 3.32
CA LEU A 126 14.89 -7.70 3.10
C LEU A 126 15.30 -6.58 2.13
N ALA A 127 16.59 -6.24 2.08
CA ALA A 127 17.10 -5.21 1.17
C ALA A 127 17.02 -5.64 -0.32
N THR A 128 16.87 -6.93 -0.58
CA THR A 128 16.69 -7.49 -1.93
C THR A 128 15.22 -7.72 -2.30
N THR A 129 14.31 -7.60 -1.34
CA THR A 129 12.88 -7.73 -1.59
C THR A 129 12.40 -6.61 -2.50
N LYS A 130 11.40 -6.91 -3.34
CA LYS A 130 10.74 -5.97 -4.24
C LYS A 130 9.23 -6.08 -4.10
N ILE A 131 8.52 -5.06 -4.58
CA ILE A 131 7.06 -5.09 -4.70
C ILE A 131 6.73 -5.30 -6.18
N GLY A 132 5.98 -6.35 -6.48
CA GLY A 132 5.51 -6.65 -7.83
C GLY A 132 4.05 -6.28 -8.03
N LYS A 133 3.71 -5.84 -9.24
CA LYS A 133 2.32 -5.67 -9.70
C LYS A 133 1.93 -6.85 -10.58
N LEU A 134 0.76 -7.42 -10.37
CA LEU A 134 0.24 -8.49 -11.24
C LEU A 134 0.07 -7.95 -12.66
N SER A 135 0.61 -8.68 -13.63
CA SER A 135 0.48 -8.35 -15.04
C SER A 135 -0.99 -8.35 -15.48
N ALA A 136 -1.30 -7.58 -16.53
CA ALA A 136 -2.68 -7.46 -17.03
C ALA A 136 -3.28 -8.79 -17.54
N ASP A 137 -2.46 -9.78 -17.87
CA ASP A 137 -2.90 -11.13 -18.22
C ASP A 137 -3.20 -12.03 -16.99
N GLY A 138 -2.94 -11.53 -15.78
CA GLY A 138 -3.18 -12.20 -14.51
C GLY A 138 -2.27 -13.40 -14.24
N CYS A 139 -1.17 -13.55 -14.99
CA CYS A 139 -0.35 -14.77 -14.97
C CYS A 139 0.89 -14.68 -14.07
N SER A 140 1.44 -13.49 -13.85
CA SER A 140 2.67 -13.31 -13.06
C SER A 140 2.78 -11.91 -12.48
N PHE A 141 3.45 -11.76 -11.35
CA PHE A 141 3.88 -10.43 -10.91
C PHE A 141 5.05 -9.94 -11.75
N ALA A 142 5.08 -8.64 -12.01
CA ALA A 142 6.18 -7.94 -12.67
C ALA A 142 6.78 -6.93 -11.69
N ILE A 143 8.10 -6.94 -11.57
CA ILE A 143 8.84 -5.88 -10.91
C ILE A 143 9.09 -4.79 -11.94
N GLU A 144 8.46 -3.62 -11.76
CA GLU A 144 8.61 -2.50 -12.67
C GLU A 144 9.92 -1.76 -12.38
N GLU A 145 10.76 -1.60 -13.40
CA GLU A 145 12.00 -0.83 -13.29
C GLU A 145 11.74 0.67 -13.44
N GLY A 146 12.55 1.50 -12.77
CA GLY A 146 12.49 2.96 -12.90
C GLY A 146 11.52 3.67 -11.97
N LEU A 147 10.72 2.92 -11.20
CA LEU A 147 9.98 3.46 -10.06
C LEU A 147 10.89 3.70 -8.86
N GLU A 148 10.53 4.67 -8.02
CA GLU A 148 11.25 4.95 -6.78
C GLU A 148 10.96 3.85 -5.75
N PHE A 149 12.00 3.13 -5.38
CA PHE A 149 11.97 2.07 -4.39
C PHE A 149 12.88 2.43 -3.22
N GLU A 150 12.39 2.25 -2.01
CA GLU A 150 13.11 2.53 -0.76
C GLU A 150 13.03 1.33 0.18
N PHE A 151 14.12 1.04 0.89
CA PHE A 151 14.16 0.09 1.99
C PHE A 151 14.58 0.84 3.25
N GLU A 152 13.70 0.84 4.24
CA GLU A 152 13.90 1.51 5.53
C GLU A 152 14.24 0.44 6.58
N ALA A 153 15.54 0.30 6.85
CA ALA A 153 16.06 -0.76 7.73
C ALA A 153 15.57 -0.62 9.17
N GLU A 154 15.35 0.60 9.64
CA GLU A 154 14.88 0.91 10.98
C GLU A 154 13.41 0.51 11.20
N GLU A 155 12.59 0.51 10.14
CA GLU A 155 11.16 0.19 10.20
C GLU A 155 10.87 -1.24 9.69
N ASN A 156 11.88 -1.91 9.11
CA ASN A 156 11.72 -3.16 8.36
C ASN A 156 10.64 -2.99 7.28
N GLU A 157 10.75 -1.92 6.50
CA GLU A 157 9.74 -1.51 5.52
C GLU A 157 10.38 -1.41 4.13
N ILE A 158 9.65 -1.88 3.11
CA ILE A 158 9.92 -1.50 1.72
C ILE A 158 8.79 -0.64 1.20
N THR A 159 9.15 0.38 0.45
CA THR A 159 8.23 1.33 -0.16
C THR A 159 8.44 1.37 -1.67
N LEU A 160 7.34 1.37 -2.41
CA LEU A 160 7.31 1.60 -3.85
C LEU A 160 6.40 2.78 -4.16
N THR A 161 6.97 3.88 -4.67
CA THR A 161 6.20 5.01 -5.21
C THR A 161 5.67 4.64 -6.60
N VAL A 162 4.36 4.82 -6.83
CA VAL A 162 3.68 4.44 -8.08
C VAL A 162 2.83 5.58 -8.64
N ASP A 163 2.58 5.56 -9.95
CA ASP A 163 1.65 6.51 -10.58
C ASP A 163 0.18 6.06 -10.50
N ASP A 164 -0.07 4.77 -10.26
CA ASP A 164 -1.41 4.18 -10.17
C ASP A 164 -1.44 3.03 -9.16
N LEU A 165 -2.17 3.24 -8.07
CA LEU A 165 -2.41 2.25 -7.00
C LEU A 165 -3.30 1.07 -7.45
N ASN A 166 -4.10 1.22 -8.53
CA ASN A 166 -5.02 0.17 -8.93
C ASN A 166 -4.27 -1.07 -9.45
N GLY A 167 -4.52 -2.23 -8.86
CA GLY A 167 -3.89 -3.48 -9.26
C GLY A 167 -3.87 -4.52 -8.15
N GLU A 168 -3.19 -5.63 -8.41
CA GLU A 168 -2.87 -6.63 -7.40
C GLU A 168 -1.36 -6.61 -7.14
N TRP A 169 -0.98 -6.59 -5.88
CA TRP A 169 0.40 -6.33 -5.43
C TRP A 169 0.90 -7.43 -4.51
N ALA A 170 2.19 -7.75 -4.58
CA ALA A 170 2.83 -8.73 -3.70
C ALA A 170 4.28 -8.33 -3.39
N ALA A 171 4.73 -8.64 -2.17
CA ALA A 171 6.14 -8.55 -1.79
C ALA A 171 6.88 -9.82 -2.21
N GLU A 172 8.00 -9.65 -2.92
CA GLU A 172 8.75 -10.69 -3.61
C GLU A 172 10.21 -10.65 -3.17
N GLY A 173 10.65 -11.67 -2.41
CA GLY A 173 12.03 -11.80 -1.94
C GLY A 173 12.90 -12.49 -2.98
N ALA A 174 14.22 -12.23 -2.97
CA ALA A 174 15.13 -12.98 -3.83
C ALA A 174 15.05 -14.48 -3.49
N ALA A 175 14.92 -15.34 -4.51
CA ALA A 175 14.91 -16.78 -4.30
C ALA A 175 16.25 -17.23 -3.70
N ALA A 176 16.21 -18.24 -2.82
CA ALA A 176 17.39 -18.69 -2.06
C ALA A 176 18.63 -19.04 -2.92
N GLY A 177 18.44 -19.42 -4.19
CA GLY A 177 19.54 -19.66 -5.14
C GLY A 177 20.17 -18.39 -5.72
N GLU A 178 19.41 -17.30 -5.80
CA GLU A 178 19.87 -16.01 -6.32
C GLU A 178 20.41 -15.09 -5.22
N ALA A 179 19.87 -15.18 -4.00
CA ALA A 179 20.38 -14.46 -2.83
C ALA A 179 21.87 -14.79 -2.55
N GLU A 180 22.26 -16.06 -2.71
CA GLU A 180 23.66 -16.48 -2.58
C GLU A 180 24.55 -15.97 -3.73
N ALA A 181 24.02 -15.89 -4.96
CA ALA A 181 24.75 -15.31 -6.08
C ALA A 181 24.96 -13.79 -5.92
N ALA A 182 23.95 -13.07 -5.41
CA ALA A 182 24.02 -11.64 -5.13
C ALA A 182 25.06 -11.32 -4.04
N LYS A 183 25.12 -12.12 -2.96
CA LYS A 183 26.15 -11.99 -1.91
C LYS A 183 27.57 -12.17 -2.46
N VAL A 184 27.78 -13.12 -3.38
CA VAL A 184 29.09 -13.35 -4.00
C VAL A 184 29.51 -12.17 -4.89
N VAL A 185 28.57 -11.55 -5.60
CA VAL A 185 28.83 -10.37 -6.44
C VAL A 185 29.12 -9.14 -5.56
N ALA A 186 28.35 -8.92 -4.50
CA ALA A 186 28.57 -7.83 -3.54
C ALA A 186 29.93 -7.95 -2.83
N ALA A 187 30.31 -9.15 -2.40
CA ALA A 187 31.62 -9.41 -1.80
C ALA A 187 32.79 -9.20 -2.79
N LYS A 188 32.59 -9.48 -4.08
CA LYS A 188 33.59 -9.27 -5.13
C LYS A 188 33.75 -7.79 -5.52
N GLY A 189 32.70 -6.98 -5.42
CA GLY A 189 32.75 -5.53 -5.61
C GLY A 189 33.52 -4.79 -4.50
N ALA A 190 33.40 -5.26 -3.25
CA ALA A 190 34.13 -4.70 -2.12
C ALA A 190 35.65 -5.04 -2.12
N GLY A 191 36.06 -6.09 -2.83
CA GLY A 191 37.45 -6.56 -2.88
C GLY A 191 38.37 -5.85 -3.88
N ALA A 192 37.84 -4.99 -4.76
CA ALA A 192 38.62 -4.39 -5.84
C ALA A 192 39.32 -3.05 -5.47
N ALA A 193 39.06 -2.47 -4.29
CA ALA A 193 39.59 -1.17 -3.89
C ALA A 193 40.91 -1.20 -3.10
N GLY A 194 41.55 -2.36 -2.92
CA GLY A 194 42.64 -2.50 -1.96
C GLY A 194 43.77 -3.44 -2.36
N LYS A 195 44.52 -3.14 -3.44
CA LYS A 195 45.97 -3.37 -3.51
C LYS A 195 46.57 -2.88 -4.82
N THR A 196 47.01 -1.62 -4.82
CA THR A 196 48.07 -1.12 -5.72
C THR A 196 48.99 -0.24 -4.89
N ALA A 197 49.99 -0.88 -4.27
CA ALA A 197 51.21 -0.36 -3.64
C ALA A 197 51.68 -1.49 -2.68
N MET A 198 52.94 -1.93 -2.63
CA MET A 198 54.19 -1.26 -2.90
C MET A 198 55.25 -2.33 -3.22
N GLU A 199 56.20 -1.91 -4.05
CA GLU A 199 57.49 -2.53 -4.38
C GLU A 199 58.35 -2.85 -3.15
#